data_AF-A0A6P3VWD4-F1
#
_entry.id   AF-A0A6P3VWD4-F1
#
_cell.length_a   1.000
_cell.length_b   1.000
_cell.length_c   1.000
_cell.angle_alpha   90.00
_cell.angle_beta   90.00
_cell.angle_gamma   90.00
#
_symmetry.space_group_name_H-M   'P 1'
#
loop_
_entity.id
_entity.type
_entity.pdbx_description
1 polymer ?
#
loop_
_entity_poly.entity_id
_entity_poly.type
_entity_poly.pdbx_seq_one_letter_code
_entity_poly.pdbx_strand_id
1 'polypeptide(L)'
;MRGRGLKIRMPSIGNDLVKQDFSPPNMDDIQRWMAAAFDLATEALENGEVPVGCLMVYRNEVLGKGGNEVNDTKNATRHAEMVAFDHVVEWCCSRDLNLNQVCAQTTLYVTVEPCIMCSSALRLLNIPLIVYGCRNERFGGCGSVLSIASDDELLTGSSFKCISGYQAEEAVEMLKRFYKQENPNAPKCKVRKV
;
A
#
# COMPACT_ATOMS: atom_id res chain seq x y z
N MET A 1 5.46 24.93 45.79
CA MET A 1 5.78 25.15 44.36
C MET A 1 4.82 24.29 43.53
N ARG A 2 3.79 24.88 42.94
CA ARG A 2 2.75 24.16 42.18
C ARG A 2 3.26 23.94 40.74
N GLY A 3 3.31 22.67 40.31
CA GLY A 3 3.75 22.28 38.98
C GLY A 3 2.87 22.89 37.89
N ARG A 4 3.50 23.61 36.96
CA ARG A 4 2.85 24.10 35.74
C ARG A 4 2.64 22.90 34.81
N GLY A 5 1.40 22.42 34.75
CA GLY A 5 0.98 21.44 33.74
C GLY A 5 1.17 22.03 32.35
N LEU A 6 2.07 21.44 31.56
CA LEU A 6 2.25 21.77 30.16
C LEU A 6 1.02 21.27 29.40
N LYS A 7 0.05 22.15 29.13
CA LYS A 7 -1.06 21.85 28.23
C LYS A 7 -0.49 21.71 26.82
N ILE A 8 -0.21 20.48 26.41
CA ILE A 8 0.04 20.14 25.01
C ILE A 8 -1.29 20.38 24.29
N ARG A 9 -1.38 21.50 23.55
CA ARG A 9 -2.52 21.81 22.70
C ARG A 9 -2.42 20.85 21.49
N MET A 10 -3.23 19.81 21.47
CA MET A 10 -3.45 19.05 20.24
C MET A 10 -4.06 20.01 19.20
N PRO A 11 -3.56 20.05 17.96
CA PRO A 11 -4.22 20.82 16.92
C PRO A 11 -5.65 20.29 16.76
N SER A 12 -6.62 21.19 16.82
CA SER A 12 -8.00 20.89 16.45
C SER A 12 -8.00 20.40 15.00
N ILE A 13 -8.43 19.15 14.77
CA ILE A 13 -8.70 18.63 13.44
C ILE A 13 -9.95 19.36 12.95
N GLY A 14 -9.74 20.53 12.34
CA GLY A 14 -10.77 21.25 11.61
C GLY A 14 -11.15 20.42 10.40
N ASN A 15 -12.42 20.04 10.33
CA ASN A 15 -13.01 19.24 9.27
C ASN A 15 -13.33 20.10 8.03
N ASP A 16 -12.36 20.89 7.58
CA ASP A 16 -12.44 21.73 6.39
C ASP A 16 -11.60 21.11 5.26
N LEU A 17 -11.81 19.81 5.01
CA LEU A 17 -11.42 19.22 3.74
C LEU A 17 -12.48 19.63 2.72
N VAL A 18 -12.24 20.76 2.06
CA VAL A 18 -12.83 21.06 0.75
C VAL A 18 -12.75 19.78 -0.07
N LYS A 19 -13.90 19.21 -0.46
CA LYS A 19 -13.96 18.11 -1.42
C LYS A 19 -13.33 18.60 -2.71
N GLN A 20 -12.01 18.42 -2.84
CA GLN A 20 -11.34 18.62 -4.11
C GLN A 20 -11.83 17.50 -5.03
N ASP A 21 -12.30 17.87 -6.22
CA ASP A 21 -12.85 16.91 -7.18
C ASP A 21 -11.76 15.93 -7.63
N PHE A 22 -11.67 14.79 -6.94
CA PHE A 22 -10.84 13.67 -7.35
C PHE A 22 -11.39 13.12 -8.67
N SER A 23 -10.59 13.24 -9.73
CA SER A 23 -10.91 12.68 -11.03
C SER A 23 -10.31 11.28 -11.14
N PRO A 24 -11.13 10.22 -11.28
CA PRO A 24 -10.61 8.86 -11.40
C PRO A 24 -9.84 8.70 -12.73
N PRO A 25 -8.80 7.85 -12.76
CA PRO A 25 -8.04 7.55 -13.97
C PRO A 25 -8.92 6.84 -15.01
N ASN A 26 -8.59 7.01 -16.30
CA ASN A 26 -9.20 6.23 -17.37
C ASN A 26 -8.60 4.81 -17.44
N MET A 27 -9.17 3.95 -18.28
CA MET A 27 -8.75 2.54 -18.39
C MET A 27 -7.31 2.39 -18.91
N ASP A 28 -6.90 3.23 -19.87
CA ASP A 28 -5.55 3.17 -20.45
C ASP A 28 -4.48 3.54 -19.41
N ASP A 29 -4.76 4.56 -18.59
CA ASP A 29 -3.91 4.96 -17.47
C ASP A 29 -3.84 3.86 -16.42
N ILE A 30 -4.97 3.23 -16.08
CA ILE A 30 -4.97 2.12 -15.13
C ILE A 30 -4.10 0.96 -15.64
N GLN A 31 -4.26 0.57 -16.91
CA GLN A 31 -3.46 -0.52 -17.49
C GLN A 31 -1.96 -0.19 -17.49
N ARG A 32 -1.61 1.03 -17.90
CA ARG A 32 -0.22 1.50 -17.94
C ARG A 32 0.41 1.51 -16.55
N TRP A 33 -0.29 1.99 -15.53
CA TRP A 33 0.24 2.05 -14.17
C TRP A 33 0.25 0.69 -13.48
N MET A 34 -0.75 -0.17 -13.73
CA MET A 34 -0.71 -1.55 -13.24
C MET A 34 0.48 -2.31 -13.84
N ALA A 35 0.73 -2.20 -15.15
CA ALA A 35 1.91 -2.80 -15.79
C ALA A 35 3.22 -2.36 -15.12
N ALA A 36 3.37 -1.07 -14.85
CA ALA A 36 4.54 -0.55 -14.15
C ALA A 36 4.63 -1.03 -12.67
N ALA A 37 3.51 -1.33 -12.02
CA ALA A 37 3.51 -1.96 -10.70
C ALA A 37 3.95 -3.44 -10.76
N PHE A 38 3.67 -4.14 -11.86
CA PHE A 38 4.17 -5.51 -12.10
C PHE A 38 5.68 -5.55 -12.36
N ASP A 39 6.25 -4.52 -12.98
CA ASP A 39 7.70 -4.39 -13.10
C ASP A 39 8.36 -4.35 -11.70
N LEU A 40 7.81 -3.55 -10.77
CA LEU A 40 8.28 -3.51 -9.38
C LEU A 40 8.08 -4.83 -8.62
N ALA A 41 6.98 -5.54 -8.89
CA ALA A 41 6.75 -6.87 -8.31
C ALA A 41 7.79 -7.89 -8.83
N THR A 42 8.25 -7.72 -10.07
CA THR A 42 9.29 -8.56 -10.67
C THR A 42 10.64 -8.28 -10.02
N GLU A 43 10.99 -7.00 -9.84
CA GLU A 43 12.20 -6.59 -9.12
C GLU A 43 12.21 -7.14 -7.68
N ALA A 44 11.08 -7.06 -6.96
CA ALA A 44 10.94 -7.65 -5.64
C ALA A 44 11.19 -9.17 -5.65
N LEU A 45 10.63 -9.89 -6.64
CA LEU A 45 10.86 -11.33 -6.78
C LEU A 45 12.33 -11.67 -7.01
N GLU A 46 13.00 -10.92 -7.88
CA GLU A 46 14.42 -11.10 -8.21
C GLU A 46 15.33 -10.86 -6.99
N ASN A 47 14.91 -9.95 -6.11
CA ASN A 47 15.58 -9.67 -4.84
C ASN A 47 15.22 -10.66 -3.70
N GLY A 48 14.42 -11.69 -3.99
CA GLY A 48 14.01 -12.69 -2.99
C GLY A 48 12.96 -12.19 -2.01
N GLU A 49 12.21 -11.14 -2.37
CA GLU A 49 11.08 -10.61 -1.62
C GLU A 49 9.75 -11.14 -2.16
N VAL A 50 8.69 -11.04 -1.35
CA VAL A 50 7.35 -11.39 -1.81
C VAL A 50 7.00 -10.48 -3.00
N PRO A 51 6.54 -11.02 -4.15
CA PRO A 51 6.41 -10.27 -5.41
C PRO A 51 5.17 -9.37 -5.41
N VAL A 52 5.22 -8.31 -4.63
CA VAL A 52 4.21 -7.25 -4.57
C VAL A 52 4.88 -5.96 -4.98
N GLY A 53 4.28 -5.29 -5.96
CA GLY A 53 4.72 -3.99 -6.43
C GLY A 53 3.60 -2.96 -6.29
N CYS A 54 3.97 -1.72 -5.98
CA CYS A 54 3.05 -0.64 -5.68
C CYS A 54 3.52 0.68 -6.28
N LEU A 55 2.58 1.45 -6.83
CA LEU A 55 2.76 2.81 -7.32
C LEU A 55 1.74 3.75 -6.70
N MET A 56 2.19 4.97 -6.36
CA MET A 56 1.32 6.07 -5.95
C MET A 56 1.42 7.19 -6.98
N VAL A 57 0.31 7.49 -7.65
CA VAL A 57 0.25 8.42 -8.79
C VAL A 57 -0.65 9.61 -8.46
N TYR A 58 -0.13 10.81 -8.65
CA TYR A 58 -0.83 12.07 -8.47
C TYR A 58 -0.76 12.87 -9.76
N ARG A 59 -1.92 13.21 -10.34
CA ARG A 59 -2.02 14.02 -11.57
C ARG A 59 -1.09 13.52 -12.71
N ASN A 60 -1.11 12.20 -12.94
CA ASN A 60 -0.29 11.54 -13.95
C ASN A 60 1.24 11.55 -13.70
N GLU A 61 1.67 11.98 -12.51
CA GLU A 61 3.05 11.89 -12.03
C GLU A 61 3.18 10.76 -11.01
N VAL A 62 4.20 9.91 -11.15
CA VAL A 62 4.51 8.89 -10.14
C VAL A 62 5.22 9.58 -8.98
N LEU A 63 4.57 9.58 -7.81
CA LEU A 63 5.13 10.13 -6.58
C LEU A 63 6.00 9.11 -5.86
N GLY A 64 5.55 7.86 -5.86
CA GLY A 64 6.18 6.79 -5.09
C GLY A 64 6.11 5.45 -5.82
N LYS A 65 7.15 4.66 -5.57
CA LYS A 65 7.35 3.32 -6.10
C LYS A 65 7.76 2.43 -4.93
N GLY A 66 7.20 1.23 -4.82
CA GLY A 66 7.57 0.31 -3.77
C GLY A 66 7.46 -1.14 -4.23
N GLY A 67 8.47 -1.93 -3.88
CA GLY A 67 8.35 -3.38 -3.76
C GLY A 67 8.30 -3.77 -2.28
N ASN A 68 7.98 -5.02 -1.96
CA ASN A 68 8.22 -5.51 -0.59
C ASN A 68 9.73 -5.50 -0.29
N GLU A 69 10.10 -5.09 0.92
CA GLU A 69 11.49 -5.01 1.40
C GLU A 69 11.62 -5.64 2.80
N VAL A 70 10.73 -6.57 3.15
CA VAL A 70 10.60 -7.11 4.51
C VAL A 70 11.86 -7.89 4.92
N ASN A 71 12.41 -8.70 4.02
CA ASN A 71 13.60 -9.49 4.29
C ASN A 71 14.85 -8.60 4.35
N ASP A 72 15.02 -7.70 3.39
CA ASP A 72 16.20 -6.82 3.29
C ASP A 72 16.32 -5.90 4.51
N THR A 73 15.21 -5.21 4.83
CA THR A 73 15.18 -4.25 5.95
C THR A 73 15.01 -4.92 7.32
N LYS A 74 14.68 -6.21 7.35
CA LYS A 74 14.30 -6.96 8.56
C LYS A 74 13.16 -6.30 9.33
N ASN A 75 12.27 -5.63 8.61
CA ASN A 75 11.13 -4.93 9.17
C ASN A 75 9.83 -5.43 8.54
N ALA A 76 9.00 -6.06 9.37
CA ALA A 76 7.73 -6.66 8.98
C ALA A 76 6.71 -5.66 8.40
N THR A 77 6.91 -4.35 8.57
CA THR A 77 6.00 -3.33 8.04
C THR A 77 6.38 -2.84 6.64
N ARG A 78 7.53 -3.27 6.08
CA ARG A 78 8.04 -2.80 4.77
C ARG A 78 7.38 -3.51 3.59
N HIS A 79 6.06 -3.40 3.54
CA HIS A 79 5.26 -3.81 2.39
C HIS A 79 5.35 -2.75 1.28
N ALA A 80 5.10 -3.16 0.04
CA ALA A 80 5.17 -2.32 -1.14
C ALA A 80 4.40 -0.98 -0.99
N GLU A 81 3.22 -1.00 -0.36
CA GLU A 81 2.41 0.21 -0.13
C GLU A 81 3.09 1.18 0.84
N MET A 82 3.75 0.66 1.88
CA MET A 82 4.46 1.47 2.87
C MET A 82 5.75 2.05 2.29
N VAL A 83 6.48 1.27 1.48
CA VAL A 83 7.68 1.73 0.76
C VAL A 83 7.30 2.84 -0.23
N ALA A 84 6.25 2.64 -1.03
CA ALA A 84 5.77 3.65 -1.95
C ALA A 84 5.35 4.94 -1.24
N PHE A 85 4.74 4.82 -0.05
CA PHE A 85 4.34 5.97 0.75
C PHE A 85 5.53 6.78 1.27
N ASP A 86 6.64 6.16 1.67
CA ASP A 86 7.84 6.91 2.07
C ASP A 86 8.33 7.82 0.95
N HIS A 87 8.34 7.33 -0.29
CA HIS A 87 8.71 8.15 -1.45
C HIS A 87 7.73 9.31 -1.65
N VAL A 88 6.44 9.13 -1.38
CA VAL A 88 5.45 10.23 -1.40
C VAL A 88 5.80 11.29 -0.35
N VAL A 89 6.18 10.87 0.87
CA VAL A 89 6.58 11.79 1.94
C VAL A 89 7.80 12.60 1.50
N GLU A 90 8.85 11.92 1.00
CA GLU A 90 10.06 12.58 0.49
C GLU A 90 9.77 13.55 -0.66
N TRP A 91 8.92 13.13 -1.61
CA TRP A 91 8.51 13.96 -2.74
C TRP A 91 7.77 15.22 -2.26
N CYS A 92 6.86 15.11 -1.30
CA CYS A 92 6.15 16.25 -0.72
C CYS A 92 7.10 17.19 0.05
N CYS A 93 7.98 16.63 0.88
CA CYS A 93 8.96 17.39 1.65
C CYS A 93 9.91 18.18 0.74
N SER A 94 10.37 17.58 -0.37
CA SER A 94 11.27 18.25 -1.33
C SER A 94 10.65 19.45 -2.05
N ARG A 95 9.31 19.56 -2.05
CA ARG A 95 8.54 20.58 -2.76
C ARG A 95 7.74 21.50 -1.83
N ASP A 96 7.89 21.33 -0.51
CA ASP A 96 7.11 22.04 0.51
C ASP A 96 5.59 21.92 0.30
N LEU A 97 5.14 20.72 -0.06
CA LEU A 97 3.73 20.43 -0.32
C LEU A 97 3.05 19.78 0.88
N ASN A 98 1.77 20.08 1.06
CA ASN A 98 0.96 19.46 2.11
C ASN A 98 0.63 18.00 1.77
N LEU A 99 1.19 17.07 2.55
CA LEU A 99 1.02 15.62 2.35
C LEU A 99 -0.44 15.18 2.27
N ASN A 100 -1.30 15.66 3.16
CA ASN A 100 -2.73 15.28 3.18
C ASN A 100 -3.45 15.70 1.89
N GLN A 101 -3.15 16.89 1.36
CA GLN A 101 -3.75 17.37 0.11
C GLN A 101 -3.26 16.55 -1.10
N VAL A 102 -2.00 16.15 -1.11
CA VAL A 102 -1.44 15.30 -2.17
C VAL A 102 -2.04 13.90 -2.12
N CYS A 103 -2.08 13.26 -0.94
CA CYS A 103 -2.68 11.95 -0.75
C CYS A 103 -4.17 11.94 -1.14
N ALA A 104 -4.93 12.98 -0.79
CA ALA A 104 -6.35 13.10 -1.15
C ALA A 104 -6.62 13.13 -2.67
N GLN A 105 -5.60 13.32 -3.51
CA GLN A 105 -5.69 13.28 -4.96
C GLN A 105 -4.82 12.18 -5.59
N THR A 106 -4.30 11.26 -4.79
CA THR A 106 -3.41 10.19 -5.24
C THR A 106 -4.19 8.90 -5.49
N THR A 107 -3.89 8.20 -6.58
CA THR A 107 -4.37 6.84 -6.81
C THR A 107 -3.25 5.85 -6.51
N LEU A 108 -3.56 4.79 -5.77
CA LEU A 108 -2.63 3.69 -5.51
C LEU A 108 -2.90 2.53 -6.47
N TYR A 109 -1.85 1.98 -7.06
CA TYR A 109 -1.87 0.79 -7.92
C TYR A 109 -1.00 -0.27 -7.27
N VAL A 110 -1.53 -1.47 -7.04
CA VAL A 110 -0.79 -2.55 -6.36
C VAL A 110 -1.12 -3.91 -6.93
N THR A 111 -0.14 -4.79 -7.09
CA THR A 111 -0.37 -6.08 -7.77
C THR A 111 -1.25 -7.05 -6.97
N VAL A 112 -1.29 -6.92 -5.64
CA VAL A 112 -2.06 -7.76 -4.73
C VAL A 112 -2.92 -6.87 -3.82
N GLU A 113 -4.14 -7.31 -3.50
CA GLU A 113 -5.01 -6.61 -2.55
C GLU A 113 -4.27 -6.27 -1.23
N PRO A 114 -4.30 -4.98 -0.83
CA PRO A 114 -3.64 -4.55 0.40
C PRO A 114 -4.07 -5.36 1.62
N CYS A 115 -3.11 -5.68 2.48
CA CYS A 115 -3.43 -6.33 3.75
C CYS A 115 -4.12 -5.35 4.71
N ILE A 116 -4.73 -5.87 5.78
CA ILE A 116 -5.40 -5.06 6.81
C ILE A 116 -4.54 -3.87 7.28
N MET A 117 -3.24 -4.08 7.54
CA MET A 117 -2.32 -3.00 7.94
C MET A 117 -2.23 -1.90 6.88
N CYS A 118 -2.00 -2.27 5.62
CA CYS A 118 -1.82 -1.32 4.53
C CYS A 118 -3.14 -0.62 4.21
N SER A 119 -4.27 -1.34 4.18
CA SER A 119 -5.60 -0.75 4.03
C SER A 119 -5.90 0.28 5.12
N SER A 120 -5.58 -0.03 6.39
CA SER A 120 -5.76 0.92 7.50
C SER A 120 -4.86 2.15 7.35
N ALA A 121 -3.60 1.99 6.94
CA ALA A 121 -2.69 3.11 6.69
C ALA A 121 -3.22 4.02 5.57
N LEU A 122 -3.64 3.46 4.44
CA LEU A 122 -4.17 4.21 3.29
C LEU A 122 -5.44 4.98 3.65
N ARG A 123 -6.28 4.42 4.54
CA ARG A 123 -7.45 5.10 5.10
C ARG A 123 -7.07 6.35 5.89
N LEU A 124 -6.04 6.25 6.75
CA LEU A 124 -5.53 7.38 7.54
C LEU A 124 -4.91 8.48 6.64
N LEU A 125 -4.36 8.09 5.50
CA LEU A 125 -3.78 9.00 4.51
C LEU A 125 -4.83 9.65 3.59
N ASN A 126 -6.09 9.26 3.69
CA ASN A 126 -7.19 9.74 2.84
C ASN A 126 -6.96 9.48 1.34
N ILE A 127 -6.33 8.35 0.98
CA ILE A 127 -6.19 7.94 -0.43
C ILE A 127 -7.58 7.56 -0.97
N PRO A 128 -8.11 8.24 -2.00
CA PRO A 128 -9.50 8.05 -2.45
C PRO A 128 -9.74 6.77 -3.26
N LEU A 129 -8.70 6.24 -3.93
CA LEU A 129 -8.83 5.13 -4.86
C LEU A 129 -7.62 4.19 -4.80
N ILE A 130 -7.92 2.90 -4.70
CA ILE A 130 -6.97 1.81 -4.83
C ILE A 130 -7.37 0.96 -6.04
N VAL A 131 -6.41 0.69 -6.91
CA VAL A 131 -6.53 -0.30 -7.97
C VAL A 131 -5.61 -1.47 -7.62
N TYR A 132 -6.14 -2.69 -7.68
CA TYR A 132 -5.32 -3.87 -7.43
C TYR A 132 -5.56 -5.03 -8.39
N GLY A 133 -4.57 -5.92 -8.47
CA GLY A 133 -4.61 -7.10 -9.29
C GLY A 133 -5.43 -8.23 -8.66
N CYS A 134 -4.75 -9.17 -7.99
CA CYS A 134 -5.44 -10.30 -7.38
C CYS A 134 -5.91 -10.02 -5.95
N ARG A 135 -6.90 -10.80 -5.50
CA ARG A 135 -7.38 -10.78 -4.11
C ARG A 135 -6.34 -11.37 -3.16
N ASN A 136 -6.39 -10.97 -1.88
CA ASN A 136 -5.56 -11.48 -0.81
C ASN A 136 -6.41 -12.28 0.18
N GLU A 137 -6.52 -13.58 -0.09
CA GLU A 137 -7.42 -14.49 0.66
C GLU A 137 -7.03 -14.68 2.13
N ARG A 138 -5.78 -14.40 2.51
CA ARG A 138 -5.29 -14.63 3.87
C ARG A 138 -5.31 -13.38 4.74
N PHE A 139 -5.05 -12.22 4.15
CA PHE A 139 -4.82 -10.99 4.90
C PHE A 139 -5.51 -9.74 4.32
N GLY A 140 -6.33 -9.89 3.27
CA GLY A 140 -6.91 -8.77 2.53
C GLY A 140 -7.81 -7.86 3.35
N GLY A 141 -7.51 -6.56 3.34
CA GLY A 141 -8.25 -5.52 4.05
C GLY A 141 -9.27 -4.76 3.19
N CYS A 142 -9.44 -5.13 1.92
CA CYS A 142 -10.36 -4.47 0.98
C CYS A 142 -11.56 -5.37 0.63
N GLY A 143 -11.88 -6.35 1.47
CA GLY A 143 -13.06 -7.20 1.36
C GLY A 143 -12.80 -8.71 1.29
N SER A 144 -11.55 -9.17 1.16
CA SER A 144 -11.27 -10.61 1.20
C SER A 144 -11.30 -11.21 2.61
N VAL A 145 -10.79 -10.49 3.61
CA VAL A 145 -10.88 -10.90 5.03
C VAL A 145 -11.65 -9.87 5.84
N LEU A 146 -11.24 -8.60 5.75
CA LEU A 146 -11.94 -7.46 6.35
C LEU A 146 -12.21 -6.40 5.28
N SER A 147 -13.21 -5.56 5.52
CA SER A 147 -13.63 -4.48 4.61
C SER A 147 -13.23 -3.10 5.13
N ILE A 148 -11.96 -2.90 5.48
CA ILE A 148 -11.43 -1.63 6.01
C ILE A 148 -11.70 -0.46 5.05
N ALA A 149 -11.70 -0.74 3.75
CA ALA A 149 -11.98 0.23 2.69
C ALA A 149 -13.36 0.90 2.81
N SER A 150 -14.38 0.13 3.21
CA SER A 150 -15.79 0.54 3.16
C SER A 150 -16.49 0.51 4.53
N ASP A 151 -15.75 0.21 5.60
CA ASP A 151 -16.30 0.19 6.95
C ASP A 151 -16.50 1.63 7.46
N ASP A 152 -17.75 2.05 7.58
CA ASP A 152 -18.14 3.39 8.05
C ASP A 152 -18.15 3.48 9.59
N GLU A 153 -18.08 2.35 10.31
CA GLU A 153 -18.00 2.34 11.79
C GLU A 153 -16.59 2.65 12.29
N LEU A 154 -15.58 2.57 11.41
CA LEU A 154 -14.22 2.98 11.72
C LEU A 154 -14.14 4.49 11.90
N LEU A 155 -13.94 4.91 13.15
CA LEU A 155 -13.81 6.32 13.57
C LEU A 155 -12.52 7.03 13.10
N THR A 156 -11.68 6.37 12.30
CA THR A 156 -10.37 6.89 11.87
C THR A 156 -10.22 6.83 10.34
N GLY A 157 -9.74 7.94 9.76
CA GLY A 157 -9.50 8.06 8.31
C GLY A 157 -10.78 8.15 7.46
N SER A 158 -10.61 8.29 6.14
CA SER A 158 -11.70 8.33 5.16
C SER A 158 -11.81 7.03 4.39
N SER A 159 -13.04 6.56 4.11
CA SER A 159 -13.27 5.41 3.24
C SER A 159 -12.78 5.67 1.82
N PHE A 160 -12.48 4.60 1.09
CA PHE A 160 -11.89 4.68 -0.25
C PHE A 160 -12.47 3.64 -1.20
N LYS A 161 -12.40 3.93 -2.50
CA LYS A 161 -12.88 3.02 -3.54
C LYS A 161 -11.81 2.01 -3.92
N CYS A 162 -12.26 0.82 -4.29
CA CYS A 162 -11.40 -0.25 -4.79
C CYS A 162 -11.83 -0.65 -6.20
N ILE A 163 -10.88 -0.79 -7.11
CA ILE A 163 -11.05 -1.43 -8.41
C ILE A 163 -10.13 -2.65 -8.44
N SER A 164 -10.67 -3.83 -8.71
CA SER A 164 -9.95 -5.10 -8.61
C SER A 164 -9.86 -5.83 -9.94
N GLY A 165 -8.97 -6.82 -10.03
CA GLY A 165 -8.93 -7.79 -11.13
C GLY A 165 -7.90 -7.51 -12.23
N TYR A 166 -7.08 -6.46 -12.12
CA TYR A 166 -6.12 -6.10 -13.16
C TYR A 166 -4.92 -7.05 -13.19
N GLN A 167 -4.77 -7.81 -14.27
CA GLN A 167 -3.72 -8.84 -14.38
C GLN A 167 -3.70 -9.80 -13.18
N ALA A 168 -4.89 -10.11 -12.63
CA ALA A 168 -4.99 -10.91 -11.41
C ALA A 168 -4.36 -12.30 -11.53
N GLU A 169 -4.48 -12.95 -12.69
CA GLU A 169 -3.86 -14.25 -12.95
C GLU A 169 -2.33 -14.19 -12.87
N GLU A 170 -1.74 -13.12 -13.40
CA GLU A 170 -0.30 -12.86 -13.37
C GLU A 170 0.20 -12.66 -11.94
N ALA A 171 -0.50 -11.83 -11.13
CA ALA A 171 -0.15 -11.63 -9.72
C ALA A 171 -0.20 -12.94 -8.92
N VAL A 172 -1.22 -13.77 -9.16
CA VAL A 172 -1.33 -15.09 -8.52
C VAL A 172 -0.18 -16.00 -8.94
N GLU A 173 0.22 -16.00 -10.21
CA GLU A 173 1.32 -16.84 -10.68
C GLU A 173 2.67 -16.41 -10.10
N MET A 174 2.93 -15.10 -9.99
CA MET A 174 4.12 -14.58 -9.31
C MET A 174 4.18 -15.02 -7.85
N LEU A 175 3.07 -14.89 -7.10
CA LEU A 175 2.99 -15.37 -5.71
C LEU A 175 3.25 -16.87 -5.61
N LYS A 176 2.66 -17.69 -6.50
CA LYS A 176 2.93 -19.13 -6.55
C LYS A 176 4.40 -19.42 -6.83
N ARG A 177 5.02 -18.69 -7.77
CA ARG A 177 6.44 -18.83 -8.09
C ARG A 177 7.33 -18.50 -6.90
N PHE A 178 6.98 -17.50 -6.10
CA PHE A 178 7.70 -17.17 -4.86
C PHE A 178 7.56 -18.29 -3.82
N TYR A 179 6.34 -18.72 -3.49
CA TYR A 179 6.12 -19.72 -2.43
C TYR A 179 6.50 -21.16 -2.81
N LYS A 180 6.71 -21.46 -4.10
CA LYS A 180 7.29 -22.74 -4.54
C LYS A 180 8.78 -22.84 -4.25
N GLN A 181 9.48 -21.73 -4.02
CA GLN A 181 10.90 -21.74 -3.70
C GLN A 181 11.12 -22.27 -2.28
N GLU A 182 12.21 -23.02 -2.07
CA GLU A 182 12.58 -23.42 -0.72
C GLU A 182 13.10 -22.20 0.04
N ASN A 183 12.70 -22.05 1.30
CA ASN A 183 13.26 -21.00 2.15
C ASN A 183 14.74 -21.33 2.44
N PRO A 184 15.71 -20.54 1.91
CA PRO A 184 17.13 -20.82 2.10
C PRO A 184 17.56 -20.70 3.57
N ASN A 185 16.78 -20.00 4.39
CA ASN A 185 17.00 -19.85 5.82
C ASN A 185 16.35 -20.97 6.65
N ALA A 186 15.57 -21.86 6.04
CA ALA A 186 14.99 -22.98 6.76
C ALA A 186 16.11 -23.91 7.25
N PRO A 187 16.12 -24.30 8.53
CA PRO A 187 17.06 -25.28 9.01
C PRO A 187 16.89 -26.57 8.20
N LYS A 188 18.01 -27.19 7.78
CA LYS A 188 17.99 -28.46 7.05
C LYS A 188 17.10 -29.44 7.80
N CYS A 189 16.07 -29.94 7.14
CA CYS A 189 15.11 -30.86 7.75
C CYS A 189 15.90 -32.05 8.32
N LYS A 190 15.92 -32.20 9.65
CA LYS A 190 16.54 -33.35 10.30
C LYS A 190 15.65 -34.54 9.99
N VAL A 191 15.94 -35.25 8.91
CA VAL A 191 15.29 -36.52 8.60
C VAL A 191 15.49 -37.42 9.82
N ARG A 192 14.40 -37.76 10.51
CA ARG A 192 14.43 -38.82 11.52
C ARG A 192 14.84 -40.09 10.76
N LYS A 193 16.08 -40.55 10.97
CA LYS A 193 16.46 -41.91 10.57
C LYS A 193 15.53 -42.86 11.35
N VAL A 194 14.61 -43.50 10.63
CA VAL A 194 13.82 -44.63 11.11
C VAL A 194 14.68 -45.88 11.01
#